data_AF-A0A350CKS5-F1
#
_entry.id   AF-A0A350CKS5-F1
#
_cell.length_a   1.000
_cell.length_b   1.000
_cell.length_c   1.000
_cell.angle_alpha   90.00
_cell.angle_beta   90.00
_cell.angle_gamma   90.00
#
_symmetry.space_group_name_H-M   'P 1'
#
loop_
_entity.id
_entity.type
_entity.pdbx_description
1 polymer ?
#
loop_
_entity_poly.entity_id
_entity_poly.type
_entity_poly.pdbx_seq_one_letter_code
_entity_poly.pdbx_strand_id
1 'polypeptide(L)'
;EQPTGTFAQSWSVAEYARNAYQDYVGFRPDLLADALVFEPAIPTGWRDFGAALPFGVGESVDVDFKRANGGERWTFTLRGKTARTLRMIYLNPDKSRSQVAFTLDPGKAATLAIAGKRVLLDGRPLEPQAARPSHAGTIGKLDFVRPKVYRSQDFPMLRGQDVLRGIVERNEYR
;
A
#
# COMPACT_ATOMS: atom_id res chain seq x y z
N GLU A 1 4.84 -29.84 24.12
CA GLU A 1 4.68 -29.26 22.78
C GLU A 1 3.27 -28.70 22.68
N GLN A 2 3.11 -27.39 22.48
CA GLN A 2 1.79 -26.75 22.35
C GLN A 2 1.45 -26.66 20.86
N PRO A 3 0.30 -27.16 20.40
CA PRO A 3 -0.11 -27.00 19.01
C PRO A 3 -0.56 -25.54 18.81
N THR A 4 0.31 -24.72 18.21
CA THR A 4 -0.03 -23.37 17.79
C THR A 4 -0.67 -23.42 16.40
N GLY A 5 -1.97 -23.14 16.32
CA GLY A 5 -2.64 -22.82 15.06
C GLY A 5 -3.84 -23.69 14.73
N THR A 6 -4.97 -23.46 15.42
CA THR A 6 -6.27 -23.89 14.88
C THR A 6 -6.64 -22.92 13.75
N PHE A 7 -6.61 -23.42 12.51
CA PHE A 7 -7.05 -22.69 11.33
C PHE A 7 -8.57 -22.47 11.37
N ALA A 8 -8.99 -21.31 11.88
CA ALA A 8 -10.27 -20.70 11.58
C ALA A 8 -10.01 -19.40 10.81
N GLN A 9 -9.69 -19.51 9.52
CA GLN A 9 -9.08 -18.42 8.74
C GLN A 9 -9.80 -18.16 7.40
N SER A 10 -11.11 -18.39 7.30
CA SER A 10 -11.88 -17.94 6.12
C SER A 10 -11.99 -16.41 6.06
N TRP A 11 -11.99 -15.72 7.22
CA TRP A 11 -11.98 -14.25 7.33
C TRP A 11 -10.59 -13.63 7.07
N SER A 12 -9.51 -14.34 7.40
CA SER A 12 -8.14 -13.86 7.22
C SER A 12 -7.72 -13.76 5.75
N VAL A 13 -8.20 -14.67 4.90
CA VAL A 13 -7.92 -14.62 3.45
C VAL A 13 -8.65 -13.47 2.78
N ALA A 14 -9.89 -13.17 3.19
CA ALA A 14 -10.65 -12.03 2.67
C ALA A 14 -10.00 -10.68 3.04
N GLU A 15 -9.51 -10.53 4.28
CA GLU A 15 -8.74 -9.37 4.72
C GLU A 15 -7.37 -9.27 4.00
N TYR A 16 -6.70 -10.40 3.76
CA TYR A 16 -5.47 -10.44 2.97
C TYR A 16 -5.71 -9.97 1.52
N ALA A 17 -6.80 -10.42 0.88
CA ALA A 17 -7.17 -10.00 -0.47
C ALA A 17 -7.61 -8.52 -0.53
N ARG A 18 -8.33 -8.03 0.49
CA ARG A 18 -8.73 -6.62 0.61
C ARG A 18 -7.51 -5.71 0.75
N ASN A 19 -6.59 -6.05 1.65
CA ASN A 19 -5.33 -5.32 1.84
C ASN A 19 -4.46 -5.41 0.57
N ALA A 20 -4.45 -6.55 -0.12
CA ALA A 20 -3.71 -6.65 -1.37
C ALA A 20 -4.26 -5.76 -2.49
N TYR A 21 -5.57 -5.68 -2.63
CA TYR A 21 -6.23 -4.87 -3.66
C TYR A 21 -6.11 -3.36 -3.38
N GLN A 22 -6.48 -2.91 -2.17
CA GLN A 22 -6.53 -1.49 -1.84
C GLN A 22 -5.21 -0.93 -1.34
N ASP A 23 -4.39 -1.74 -0.66
CA ASP A 23 -3.16 -1.24 -0.03
C ASP A 23 -1.91 -1.58 -0.85
N TYR A 24 -1.80 -2.76 -1.47
CA TYR A 24 -0.62 -3.10 -2.27
C TYR A 24 -0.71 -2.57 -3.70
N VAL A 25 -1.73 -2.95 -4.48
CA VAL A 25 -1.91 -2.41 -5.84
C VAL A 25 -2.28 -0.93 -5.79
N GLY A 26 -3.01 -0.51 -4.75
CA GLY A 26 -3.32 0.90 -4.52
C GLY A 26 -4.37 1.46 -5.48
N PHE A 27 -5.24 0.61 -6.04
CA PHE A 27 -6.23 1.04 -7.02
C PHE A 27 -7.42 1.73 -6.36
N ARG A 28 -7.67 2.98 -6.76
CA ARG A 28 -8.67 3.89 -6.20
C ARG A 28 -9.33 4.67 -7.36
N PRO A 29 -10.32 4.11 -8.06
CA PRO A 29 -10.96 4.81 -9.17
C PRO A 29 -11.69 6.07 -8.67
N ASP A 30 -11.46 7.19 -9.35
CA ASP A 30 -12.20 8.45 -9.19
C ASP A 30 -13.06 8.65 -10.44
N LEU A 31 -14.24 8.03 -10.42
CA LEU A 31 -15.13 8.00 -11.58
C LEU A 31 -15.77 9.35 -11.88
N LEU A 32 -15.85 10.25 -10.89
CA LEU A 32 -16.36 11.62 -11.09
C LEU A 32 -15.35 12.45 -11.89
N ALA A 33 -14.06 12.20 -11.70
CA ALA A 33 -12.98 12.84 -12.45
C ALA A 33 -12.52 12.05 -13.70
N ASP A 34 -13.26 11.00 -14.09
CA ASP A 34 -12.91 10.10 -15.20
C ASP A 34 -11.48 9.51 -15.10
N ALA A 35 -11.07 9.20 -13.87
CA ALA A 35 -9.70 8.81 -13.56
C ALA A 35 -9.61 7.46 -12.84
N LEU A 36 -8.66 6.64 -13.29
CA LEU A 36 -8.26 5.38 -12.68
C LEU A 36 -6.96 5.64 -11.92
N VAL A 37 -7.07 5.85 -10.60
CA VAL A 37 -5.91 6.23 -9.78
C VAL A 37 -5.25 4.99 -9.19
N PHE A 38 -3.92 4.94 -9.29
CA PHE A 38 -3.06 3.93 -8.69
C PHE A 38 -2.07 4.60 -7.76
N GLU A 39 -2.01 4.13 -6.52
CA GLU A 39 -0.97 4.51 -5.55
C GLU A 39 -0.36 3.26 -4.92
N PRO A 40 0.47 2.51 -5.67
CA PRO A 40 0.98 1.24 -5.20
C PRO A 40 1.89 1.37 -3.98
N ALA A 41 1.83 0.35 -3.12
CA ALA A 41 2.75 0.11 -2.01
C ALA A 41 3.23 -1.36 -2.03
N ILE A 42 3.68 -1.81 -3.20
CA ILE A 42 4.06 -3.21 -3.43
C ILE A 42 5.23 -3.64 -2.55
N PRO A 43 5.09 -4.72 -1.75
CA PRO A 43 6.18 -5.26 -0.93
C PRO A 43 7.44 -5.50 -1.77
N THR A 44 8.62 -5.20 -1.21
CA THR A 44 9.90 -5.28 -1.94
C THR A 44 10.25 -6.70 -2.39
N GLY A 45 9.74 -7.72 -1.70
CA GLY A 45 9.91 -9.13 -2.05
C GLY A 45 9.09 -9.59 -3.26
N TRP A 46 8.04 -8.85 -3.66
CA TRP A 46 7.22 -9.23 -4.81
C TRP A 46 7.93 -8.89 -6.11
N ARG A 47 8.00 -9.88 -7.01
CA ARG A 47 8.65 -9.79 -8.32
C ARG A 47 7.65 -9.61 -9.45
N ASP A 48 6.47 -10.18 -9.33
CA ASP A 48 5.43 -10.09 -10.32
C ASP A 48 4.06 -10.37 -9.67
N PHE A 49 3.01 -9.86 -10.30
CA PHE A 49 1.64 -10.25 -10.04
C PHE A 49 0.76 -9.85 -11.23
N GLY A 50 -0.40 -10.48 -11.33
CA GLY A 50 -1.48 -10.07 -12.21
C GLY A 50 -2.72 -9.72 -11.38
N ALA A 51 -3.50 -8.74 -11.81
CA ALA A 51 -4.75 -8.36 -11.17
C ALA A 51 -5.79 -7.92 -12.22
N ALA A 52 -7.05 -8.33 -12.03
CA ALA A 52 -8.18 -7.77 -12.76
C ALA A 52 -8.96 -6.88 -11.79
N LEU A 53 -9.07 -5.59 -12.13
CA LEU A 53 -9.57 -4.55 -11.24
C LEU A 53 -10.89 -3.99 -11.76
N PRO A 54 -12.04 -4.59 -11.41
CA PRO A 54 -13.34 -4.06 -11.80
C PRO A 54 -13.60 -2.72 -11.11
N PHE A 55 -14.20 -1.77 -11.83
CA PHE A 55 -14.57 -0.45 -11.28
C PHE A 55 -15.96 0.02 -11.73
N GLY A 56 -16.66 -0.75 -12.55
CA GLY A 56 -17.99 -0.45 -13.04
C GLY A 56 -18.65 -1.69 -13.65
N VAL A 57 -19.89 -1.55 -14.10
CA VAL A 57 -20.62 -2.65 -14.75
C VAL A 57 -19.98 -2.94 -16.10
N GLY A 58 -19.31 -4.10 -16.21
CA GLY A 58 -18.60 -4.50 -17.43
C GLY A 58 -17.31 -3.70 -17.68
N GLU A 59 -16.80 -2.99 -16.68
CA GLU A 59 -15.56 -2.22 -16.78
C GLU A 59 -14.51 -2.73 -15.78
N SER A 60 -13.30 -3.00 -16.27
CA SER A 60 -12.15 -3.39 -15.44
C SER A 60 -10.84 -2.91 -16.04
N VAL A 61 -9.79 -2.81 -15.22
CA VAL A 61 -8.41 -2.71 -15.70
C VAL A 61 -7.67 -3.99 -15.35
N ASP A 62 -7.16 -4.67 -16.35
CA ASP A 62 -6.21 -5.76 -16.16
C ASP A 62 -4.82 -5.15 -15.97
N VAL A 63 -4.10 -5.61 -14.95
CA VAL A 63 -2.77 -5.13 -14.56
C VAL A 63 -1.82 -6.29 -14.49
N ASP A 64 -0.71 -6.19 -15.21
CA ASP A 64 0.44 -7.06 -15.06
C ASP A 64 1.62 -6.25 -14.52
N PHE A 65 2.16 -6.67 -13.39
CA PHE A 65 3.32 -6.05 -12.77
C PHE A 65 4.53 -6.97 -12.84
N LYS A 66 5.71 -6.40 -13.12
CA LYS A 66 7.00 -7.07 -13.00
C LYS A 66 8.04 -6.12 -12.42
N ARG A 67 8.90 -6.62 -11.53
CA ARG A 67 10.03 -5.91 -10.93
C ARG A 67 11.33 -6.66 -11.20
N ALA A 68 12.25 -6.01 -11.90
CA ALA A 68 13.58 -6.54 -12.20
C ALA A 68 14.61 -5.41 -12.25
N ASN A 69 15.86 -5.71 -11.90
CA ASN A 69 17.02 -4.81 -12.04
C ASN A 69 16.82 -3.40 -11.45
N GLY A 70 16.12 -3.29 -10.32
CA GLY A 70 15.86 -2.00 -9.65
C GLY A 70 14.79 -1.13 -10.31
N GLY A 71 14.06 -1.65 -11.30
CA GLY A 71 12.94 -0.98 -11.96
C GLY A 71 11.66 -1.81 -11.89
N GLU A 72 10.56 -1.13 -12.22
CA GLU A 72 9.21 -1.66 -12.26
C GLU A 72 8.64 -1.51 -13.66
N ARG A 73 7.89 -2.52 -14.11
CA ARG A 73 7.12 -2.51 -15.34
C ARG A 73 5.68 -2.85 -15.00
N TRP A 74 4.79 -1.98 -15.43
CA TRP A 74 3.35 -2.11 -15.28
C TRP A 74 2.73 -2.13 -16.66
N THR A 75 1.91 -3.13 -16.95
CA THR A 75 1.11 -3.20 -18.17
C THR A 75 -0.35 -3.12 -17.78
N PHE A 76 -1.06 -2.17 -18.37
CA PHE A 76 -2.47 -1.90 -18.10
C PHE A 76 -3.29 -2.18 -19.35
N THR A 77 -4.38 -2.93 -19.22
CA THR A 77 -5.35 -3.12 -20.30
C THR A 77 -6.74 -2.76 -19.80
N LEU A 78 -7.34 -1.74 -20.39
CA LEU A 78 -8.69 -1.33 -20.06
C LEU A 78 -9.71 -2.23 -20.76
N ARG A 79 -10.58 -2.87 -19.98
CA ARG A 79 -11.80 -3.55 -20.44
C ARG A 79 -12.96 -2.60 -20.22
N GLY A 80 -13.66 -2.28 -21.31
CA GLY A 80 -14.77 -1.32 -21.28
C GLY A 80 -15.01 -0.74 -22.67
N LYS A 81 -15.74 0.38 -22.72
CA LYS A 81 -16.08 1.05 -23.99
C LYS A 81 -15.49 2.45 -24.12
N THR A 82 -15.19 3.08 -22.99
CA THR A 82 -14.77 4.48 -22.95
C THR A 82 -13.32 4.54 -22.51
N ALA A 83 -12.51 5.35 -23.20
CA ALA A 83 -11.15 5.63 -22.75
C ALA A 83 -11.17 6.32 -21.38
N ARG A 84 -10.16 6.06 -20.57
CA ARG A 84 -10.05 6.61 -19.20
C ARG A 84 -8.68 7.21 -18.97
N THR A 85 -8.59 8.22 -18.12
CA THR A 85 -7.29 8.69 -17.65
C THR A 85 -6.76 7.74 -16.59
N LEU A 86 -5.57 7.17 -16.76
CA LEU A 86 -4.86 6.49 -15.68
C LEU A 86 -3.90 7.47 -15.02
N ARG A 87 -3.96 7.56 -13.69
CA ARG A 87 -3.03 8.35 -12.87
C ARG A 87 -2.24 7.42 -11.95
N MET A 88 -0.93 7.35 -12.15
CA MET A 88 -0.03 6.55 -11.32
C MET A 88 0.74 7.46 -10.36
N ILE A 89 0.62 7.24 -9.06
CA ILE A 89 1.36 7.92 -8.00
C ILE A 89 2.31 6.94 -7.34
N TYR A 90 3.61 7.09 -7.55
CA TYR A 90 4.60 6.11 -7.13
C TYR A 90 5.63 6.71 -6.16
N LEU A 91 6.23 5.83 -5.34
CA LEU A 91 7.20 6.20 -4.32
C LEU A 91 8.62 6.25 -4.91
N ASN A 92 9.31 7.36 -4.67
CA ASN A 92 10.70 7.55 -5.07
C ASN A 92 11.67 6.99 -4.00
N PRO A 93 12.94 6.73 -4.35
CA PRO A 93 13.94 6.28 -3.39
C PRO A 93 14.12 7.21 -2.17
N ASP A 94 13.98 8.52 -2.38
CA ASP A 94 14.06 9.56 -1.34
C ASP A 94 12.79 9.68 -0.47
N LYS A 95 11.82 8.79 -0.68
CA LYS A 95 10.51 8.73 -0.01
C LYS A 95 9.54 9.87 -0.38
N SER A 96 9.88 10.71 -1.35
CA SER A 96 8.89 11.57 -2.01
C SER A 96 7.99 10.72 -2.91
N ARG A 97 6.87 11.29 -3.38
CA ARG A 97 6.04 10.67 -4.41
C ARG A 97 5.98 11.55 -5.65
N SER A 98 6.07 10.89 -6.79
CA SER A 98 5.84 11.48 -8.10
C SER A 98 4.55 10.92 -8.71
N GLN A 99 4.00 11.62 -9.68
CA GLN A 99 2.85 11.15 -10.45
C GLN A 99 3.06 11.31 -11.95
N VAL A 100 2.41 10.42 -12.70
CA VAL A 100 2.21 10.54 -14.15
C VAL A 100 0.77 10.25 -14.48
N ALA A 101 0.30 10.81 -15.59
CA ALA A 101 -1.03 10.55 -16.12
C ALA A 101 -0.97 10.29 -17.62
N PHE A 102 -1.79 9.36 -18.10
CA PHE A 102 -1.93 9.05 -19.53
C PHE A 102 -3.29 8.41 -19.81
N THR A 103 -3.70 8.43 -21.08
CA THR A 103 -4.97 7.85 -21.50
C THR A 103 -4.82 6.35 -21.73
N LEU A 104 -5.76 5.57 -21.23
CA LEU A 104 -5.97 4.18 -21.60
C LEU A 104 -7.11 4.07 -22.61
N ASP A 105 -6.78 3.59 -23.80
CA ASP A 105 -7.79 3.17 -24.78
C ASP A 105 -8.31 1.76 -24.45
N PRO A 106 -9.62 1.50 -24.57
CA PRO A 106 -10.16 0.15 -24.37
C PRO A 106 -9.51 -0.88 -25.30
N GLY A 107 -9.16 -2.03 -24.73
CA GLY A 107 -8.58 -3.18 -25.44
C GLY A 107 -7.11 -3.03 -25.86
N LYS A 108 -6.48 -1.85 -25.66
CA LYS A 108 -5.05 -1.65 -25.90
C LYS A 108 -4.28 -1.73 -24.60
N ALA A 109 -3.15 -2.44 -24.64
CA ALA A 109 -2.22 -2.48 -23.53
C ALA A 109 -1.34 -1.23 -23.55
N ALA A 110 -1.16 -0.59 -22.39
CA ALA A 110 -0.19 0.48 -22.18
C ALA A 110 0.86 0.02 -21.15
N THR A 111 2.14 0.22 -21.45
CA THR A 111 3.25 -0.23 -20.61
C THR A 111 3.99 0.95 -20.00
N LEU A 112 3.88 1.10 -18.68
CA LEU A 112 4.62 2.06 -17.89
C LEU A 112 5.86 1.39 -17.28
N ALA A 113 7.05 1.90 -17.61
CA ALA A 113 8.31 1.47 -17.00
C ALA A 113 8.87 2.58 -16.12
N ILE A 114 9.17 2.27 -14.87
CA ILE A 114 9.71 3.19 -13.87
C ILE A 114 11.07 2.65 -13.40
N ALA A 115 12.13 3.43 -13.57
CA ALA A 115 13.47 3.10 -13.09
C ALA A 115 14.17 4.36 -12.56
N GLY A 116 14.18 4.52 -11.24
CA GLY A 116 14.67 5.73 -10.59
C GLY A 116 13.87 6.96 -11.05
N LYS A 117 14.54 7.94 -11.67
CA LYS A 117 13.89 9.15 -12.21
C LYS A 117 13.36 8.99 -13.63
N ARG A 118 13.70 7.89 -14.32
CA ARG A 118 13.29 7.66 -15.70
C ARG A 118 11.94 6.95 -15.72
N VAL A 119 10.97 7.58 -16.38
CA VAL A 119 9.65 7.00 -16.63
C VAL A 119 9.43 6.92 -18.14
N LEU A 120 9.01 5.76 -18.62
CA LEU A 120 8.67 5.52 -20.02
C LEU A 120 7.24 5.00 -20.13
N LEU A 121 6.46 5.54 -21.07
CA LEU A 121 5.18 4.99 -21.51
C LEU A 121 5.36 4.43 -22.92
N ASP A 122 5.14 3.13 -23.08
CA ASP A 122 5.32 2.41 -24.36
C ASP A 122 6.69 2.69 -25.00
N GLY A 123 7.72 2.77 -24.16
CA GLY A 123 9.11 3.06 -24.55
C GLY A 123 9.45 4.54 -24.76
N ARG A 124 8.47 5.44 -24.72
CA ARG A 124 8.67 6.89 -24.89
C ARG A 124 8.79 7.59 -23.54
N PRO A 125 9.68 8.60 -23.38
CA PRO A 125 9.76 9.38 -22.15
C PRO A 125 8.42 9.99 -21.76
N LEU A 126 8.06 9.86 -20.48
CA LEU A 126 6.91 10.50 -19.88
C LEU A 126 7.39 11.32 -18.68
N GLU A 127 7.18 12.63 -18.71
CA GLU A 127 7.67 13.54 -17.66
C GLU A 127 6.85 13.40 -16.38
N PRO A 128 7.48 13.00 -15.25
CA PRO A 128 6.78 12.90 -13.97
C PRO A 128 6.63 14.25 -13.29
N GLN A 129 5.49 14.46 -12.65
CA GLN A 129 5.20 15.61 -11.81
C GLN A 129 5.41 15.26 -10.33
N ALA A 130 5.77 16.24 -9.51
CA ALA A 130 5.77 16.05 -8.06
C ALA A 130 4.33 15.83 -7.56
N ALA A 131 4.13 14.84 -6.69
CA ALA A 131 2.84 14.56 -6.07
C ALA A 131 2.86 14.89 -4.58
N ARG A 132 3.87 14.42 -3.85
CA ARG A 132 4.05 14.67 -2.41
C ARG A 132 5.53 14.76 -2.04
N PRO A 133 5.93 15.66 -1.13
CA PRO A 133 7.31 15.74 -0.64
C PRO A 133 7.65 14.54 0.26
N SER A 134 8.95 14.36 0.52
CA SER A 134 9.42 13.40 1.52
C SER A 134 9.32 13.99 2.92
N HIS A 135 8.86 13.20 3.88
CA HIS A 135 8.84 13.54 5.31
C HIS A 135 9.91 12.79 6.11
N ALA A 136 10.82 12.06 5.45
CA ALA A 136 11.86 11.27 6.12
C ALA A 136 12.75 12.13 7.02
N GLY A 137 13.06 13.36 6.61
CA GLY A 137 13.83 14.31 7.42
C GLY A 137 13.08 14.78 8.68
N THR A 138 11.75 14.92 8.61
CA THR A 138 10.91 15.32 9.75
C THR A 138 10.71 14.19 10.74
N ILE A 139 10.48 12.97 10.25
CA ILE A 139 10.30 11.77 11.09
C ILE A 139 11.63 11.39 11.76
N GLY A 140 12.75 11.61 11.08
CA GLY A 140 14.07 11.22 11.56
C GLY A 140 14.23 9.70 11.58
N LYS A 141 15.17 9.22 12.40
CA LYS A 141 15.45 7.80 12.57
C LYS A 141 14.49 7.20 13.58
N LEU A 142 13.65 6.26 13.14
CA LEU A 142 12.83 5.46 14.05
C LEU A 142 13.68 4.30 14.57
N ASP A 143 13.93 4.31 15.87
CA ASP A 143 14.58 3.20 16.56
C ASP A 143 13.51 2.39 17.29
N PHE A 144 13.39 1.11 16.94
CA PHE A 144 12.57 0.19 17.70
C PHE A 144 13.14 0.06 19.10
N VAL A 145 12.42 0.59 20.08
CA VAL A 145 12.71 0.33 21.49
C VAL A 145 12.46 -1.14 21.76
N ARG A 146 13.43 -1.80 22.42
CA ARG A 146 13.20 -3.12 22.99
C ARG A 146 12.12 -2.97 24.06
N PRO A 147 11.03 -3.76 24.01
CA PRO A 147 10.07 -3.79 25.10
C PRO A 147 10.81 -4.05 26.40
N LYS A 148 10.49 -3.28 27.46
CA LYS A 148 11.06 -3.52 28.78
C LYS A 148 10.78 -4.98 29.15
N VAL A 149 11.80 -5.68 29.66
CA VAL A 149 11.60 -7.03 30.22
C VAL A 149 10.50 -6.92 31.27
N TYR A 150 9.49 -7.79 31.17
CA TYR A 150 8.36 -7.79 32.08
C TYR A 150 8.86 -7.90 33.53
N ARG A 151 8.48 -6.93 34.36
CA ARG A 151 8.66 -6.95 35.81
C ARG A 151 7.29 -6.71 36.43
N SER A 152 6.81 -7.65 37.23
CA SER A 152 5.47 -7.58 37.86
C SER A 152 5.27 -6.33 38.71
N GLN A 153 6.35 -5.74 39.23
CA GLN A 153 6.35 -4.48 39.96
C GLN A 153 5.99 -3.26 39.11
N ASP A 154 6.30 -3.28 37.80
CA ASP A 154 6.01 -2.18 36.86
C ASP A 154 4.53 -2.19 36.41
N PHE A 155 3.81 -3.28 36.69
CA PHE A 155 2.41 -3.48 36.33
C PHE A 155 1.56 -3.82 37.57
N PRO A 156 1.38 -2.87 38.51
CA PRO A 156 0.63 -3.10 39.75
C PRO A 156 -0.78 -3.63 39.51
N MET A 157 -1.44 -3.21 38.43
CA MET A 157 -2.77 -3.67 38.04
C MET A 157 -2.87 -5.17 37.77
N LEU A 158 -1.75 -5.87 37.53
CA LEU A 158 -1.73 -7.32 37.31
C LEU A 158 -1.57 -8.12 38.62
N ARG A 159 -1.38 -7.45 39.77
CA ARG A 159 -1.10 -8.10 41.06
C ARG A 159 -2.33 -8.44 41.90
N GLY A 160 -3.53 -8.03 41.47
CA GLY A 160 -4.78 -8.33 42.18
C GLY A 160 -6.00 -7.64 41.56
N GLN A 161 -7.19 -7.95 42.09
CA GLN A 161 -8.42 -7.22 41.73
C GLN A 161 -8.42 -5.82 42.34
N ASP A 162 -9.05 -4.87 41.64
CA ASP A 162 -9.27 -3.48 42.08
C ASP A 162 -8.00 -2.67 42.47
N VAL A 163 -6.80 -3.10 42.06
CA VAL A 163 -5.55 -2.39 42.40
C VAL A 163 -5.55 -0.93 41.95
N LEU A 164 -6.10 -0.64 40.77
CA LEU A 164 -6.22 0.73 40.25
C LEU A 164 -7.18 1.58 41.10
N ARG A 165 -8.31 0.99 41.55
CA ARG A 165 -9.25 1.67 42.45
C ARG A 165 -8.58 2.05 43.75
N GLY A 166 -7.82 1.12 44.35
CA GLY A 166 -7.08 1.38 45.57
C GLY A 166 -5.99 2.45 45.42
N ILE A 167 -5.30 2.52 44.28
CA ILE A 167 -4.31 3.58 44.01
C ILE A 167 -4.99 4.96 43.95
N VAL A 168 -6.17 5.05 43.35
CA VAL A 168 -6.96 6.28 43.27
C VAL A 168 -7.49 6.68 44.66
N GLU A 169 -8.08 5.73 45.40
CA GLU A 169 -8.61 5.98 46.75
C GLU A 169 -7.52 6.39 47.75
N ARG A 170 -6.28 5.91 47.59
CA ARG A 170 -5.13 6.30 48.42
C ARG A 170 -4.35 7.51 47.92
N ASN A 171 -4.77 8.12 46.80
CA ASN A 171 -4.10 9.27 46.19
C ASN A 171 -2.62 8.99 45.82
N GLU A 172 -2.31 7.76 45.41
CA GLU A 172 -0.96 7.26 45.13
C GLU A 172 -0.60 7.29 43.63
N TYR A 173 -1.40 7.96 42.80
CA TYR A 173 -1.09 8.08 41.37
C TYR A 173 0.13 9.01 41.18
N ARG A 174 1.18 8.47 40.57
CA ARG A 174 2.38 9.20 40.13
C ARG A 174 2.63 8.90 38.67
#